data_AF-A0A938YVE9-F1
#
_entry.id   AF-A0A938YVE9-F1
#
_cell.length_a   1.000
_cell.length_b   1.000
_cell.length_c   1.000
_cell.angle_alpha   90.00
_cell.angle_beta   90.00
_cell.angle_gamma   90.00
#
_symmetry.space_group_name_H-M   'P 1'
#
loop_
_entity.id
_entity.type
_entity.pdbx_description
1 polymer ?
#
loop_
_entity_poly.entity_id
_entity_poly.type
_entity_poly.pdbx_seq_one_letter_code
_entity_poly.pdbx_strand_id
1 'polypeptide(L)'
;MALSDVRVVSLKLPEEVYKEMVLRIPEGDRSNFIREAIMEKLQKTPKADKLLELEERMSKIEQSVGEVRKYLADLELLTYQHGRINPHTFCIDETDHQIVDYLLHYKGATTPELAEYTKTNRWLVLNRLRKIQRSSKKQFGKSIIEYYAGEKSGKKKAWWINEELIQE
;
A
#
# COMPACT_ATOMS: atom_id res chain seq x y z
N MET A 1 -29.70 13.11 34.47
CA MET A 1 -29.60 13.08 33.00
C MET A 1 -30.69 12.17 32.48
N ALA A 2 -31.59 12.68 31.64
CA ALA A 2 -32.64 11.86 31.02
C ALA A 2 -31.98 10.81 30.12
N LEU A 3 -32.23 9.52 30.39
CA LEU A 3 -31.78 8.39 29.59
C LEU A 3 -32.63 8.33 28.30
N SER A 4 -32.32 9.18 27.33
CA SER A 4 -32.93 9.12 25.99
C SER A 4 -32.32 7.97 25.18
N ASP A 5 -33.20 7.09 24.68
CA ASP A 5 -32.97 5.94 23.78
C ASP A 5 -32.00 4.84 24.24
N VAL A 6 -32.47 3.98 25.14
CA VAL A 6 -31.80 2.70 25.46
C VAL A 6 -32.10 1.68 24.36
N ARG A 7 -31.06 1.01 23.84
CA ARG A 7 -31.18 -0.11 22.90
C ARG A 7 -30.84 -1.43 23.59
N VAL A 8 -31.64 -2.46 23.37
CA VAL A 8 -31.39 -3.82 23.89
C VAL A 8 -30.46 -4.54 22.91
N VAL A 9 -29.36 -5.09 23.45
CA VAL A 9 -28.43 -5.93 22.70
C VAL A 9 -28.51 -7.35 23.26
N SER A 10 -28.87 -8.32 22.42
CA SER A 10 -28.85 -9.75 22.76
C SER A 10 -27.62 -10.39 22.13
N LEU A 11 -26.85 -11.11 22.93
CA LEU A 11 -25.64 -11.79 22.47
C LEU A 11 -25.61 -13.24 22.95
N LYS A 12 -25.06 -14.14 22.12
CA LYS A 12 -24.80 -15.53 22.52
C LYS A 12 -23.39 -15.61 23.09
N LEU A 13 -23.27 -16.09 24.32
CA LEU A 13 -21.99 -16.29 25.00
C LEU A 13 -21.63 -17.78 25.01
N PRO A 14 -20.34 -18.13 24.83
CA PRO A 14 -19.86 -19.47 25.16
C PRO A 14 -20.16 -19.80 26.63
N GLU A 15 -20.52 -21.06 26.89
CA GLU A 15 -20.97 -21.50 28.21
C GLU A 15 -19.89 -21.31 29.30
N GLU A 16 -18.63 -21.53 28.96
CA GLU A 16 -17.48 -21.34 29.84
C GLU A 16 -17.35 -19.88 30.32
N VAL A 17 -17.51 -18.93 29.39
CA VAL A 17 -17.44 -17.49 29.68
C VAL A 17 -18.61 -17.07 30.55
N TYR A 18 -19.80 -17.62 30.30
CA TYR A 18 -20.97 -17.35 31.13
C TYR A 18 -20.80 -17.85 32.57
N LYS A 19 -20.27 -19.08 32.75
CA LYS A 19 -20.01 -19.65 34.08
C LYS A 19 -19.02 -18.81 34.87
N GLU A 20 -17.91 -18.40 34.26
CA GLU A 20 -16.93 -17.51 34.88
C GLU A 20 -17.54 -16.16 35.27
N MET A 21 -18.37 -15.59 34.41
CA MET A 21 -19.05 -14.33 34.65
C MET A 21 -20.02 -14.42 35.84
N VAL A 22 -20.77 -15.51 35.95
CA VAL A 22 -21.71 -15.76 37.06
C VAL A 22 -20.98 -15.95 38.39
N LEU A 23 -19.83 -16.61 38.39
CA LEU A 23 -19.02 -16.85 39.59
C LEU A 23 -18.33 -15.59 40.12
N ARG A 24 -17.90 -14.70 39.21
CA ARG A 24 -17.10 -13.52 39.55
C ARG A 24 -17.92 -12.25 39.78
N ILE A 25 -19.18 -12.22 39.33
CA ILE A 25 -20.01 -11.01 39.34
C ILE A 25 -21.31 -11.24 40.12
N PRO A 26 -21.60 -10.38 41.12
CA PRO A 26 -22.83 -10.44 41.89
C PRO A 26 -24.11 -10.40 41.03
N GLU A 27 -25.17 -11.04 41.54
CA GLU A 27 -26.50 -10.95 40.96
C GLU A 27 -27.04 -9.52 41.08
N GLY A 28 -27.16 -8.84 39.94
CA GLY A 28 -27.58 -7.43 39.84
C GLY A 28 -26.61 -6.57 39.03
N ASP A 29 -25.31 -6.88 39.06
CA ASP A 29 -24.28 -6.04 38.43
C ASP A 29 -23.85 -6.52 37.04
N ARG A 30 -24.32 -7.69 36.60
CA ARG A 30 -23.94 -8.30 35.31
C ARG A 30 -24.21 -7.36 34.12
N SER A 31 -25.32 -6.64 34.14
CA SER A 31 -25.66 -5.67 33.08
C SER A 31 -24.74 -4.45 33.11
N ASN A 32 -24.30 -4.00 34.28
CA ASN A 32 -23.36 -2.89 34.41
C ASN A 32 -21.96 -3.32 33.93
N PHE A 33 -21.51 -4.51 34.33
CA PHE A 33 -20.24 -5.09 33.89
C PHE A 33 -20.13 -5.20 32.37
N ILE A 34 -21.17 -5.73 31.70
CA ILE A 34 -21.17 -5.85 30.23
C ILE A 34 -21.14 -4.46 29.58
N ARG A 35 -21.90 -3.49 30.13
CA ARG A 35 -21.92 -2.12 29.61
C ARG A 35 -20.54 -1.46 29.72
N GLU A 36 -19.89 -1.59 30.87
CA GLU A 36 -18.56 -1.05 31.11
C GLU A 36 -17.51 -1.67 30.19
N ALA A 37 -17.52 -3.00 30.05
CA ALA A 37 -16.63 -3.71 29.13
C ALA A 37 -16.79 -3.26 27.68
N ILE A 38 -18.02 -3.03 27.21
CA ILE A 38 -18.30 -2.49 25.87
C ILE A 38 -17.77 -1.06 25.76
N MET A 39 -18.02 -0.19 26.74
CA MET A 39 -17.53 1.20 26.73
C MET A 39 -16.00 1.25 26.69
N GLU A 40 -15.33 0.46 27.52
CA GLU A 40 -13.87 0.38 27.55
C GLU A 40 -13.30 -0.08 26.21
N LYS A 41 -13.90 -1.12 25.60
CA LYS A 41 -13.45 -1.63 24.31
C LYS A 41 -13.65 -0.61 23.19
N LEU A 42 -14.76 0.13 23.21
CA LEU A 42 -15.04 1.19 22.23
C LEU A 42 -14.13 2.41 22.40
N GLN A 43 -13.69 2.74 23.62
CA GLN A 43 -12.69 3.80 23.83
C GLN A 43 -11.31 3.42 23.28
N LYS A 44 -10.92 2.15 23.40
CA LYS A 44 -9.65 1.63 22.88
C LYS A 44 -9.67 1.35 21.38
N THR A 45 -10.85 1.17 20.79
CA THR A 45 -11.00 0.96 19.35
C THR A 45 -10.93 2.30 18.62
N PRO A 46 -10.00 2.49 17.66
CA PRO A 46 -9.93 3.72 16.88
C PRO A 46 -11.27 3.97 16.16
N LYS A 47 -11.79 5.20 16.25
CA LYS A 47 -12.96 5.59 15.46
C LYS A 47 -12.60 5.58 13.99
N ALA A 48 -13.37 4.86 13.16
CA ALA A 48 -13.13 4.75 11.72
C ALA A 48 -12.94 6.11 11.05
N ASP A 49 -13.73 7.11 11.46
CA ASP A 49 -13.64 8.49 10.94
C ASP A 49 -12.26 9.12 11.16
N LYS A 50 -11.65 8.90 12.34
CA LYS A 50 -10.30 9.42 12.64
C LYS A 50 -9.23 8.71 11.83
N LEU A 51 -9.44 7.43 11.53
CA LEU A 51 -8.51 6.63 10.75
C LEU A 51 -8.54 7.09 9.29
N LEU A 52 -9.74 7.31 8.74
CA LEU A 52 -9.94 7.89 7.42
C LEU A 52 -9.34 9.31 7.32
N GLU A 53 -9.58 10.17 8.31
CA GLU A 53 -9.02 11.53 8.35
C GLU A 53 -7.48 11.50 8.36
N LEU A 54 -6.88 10.57 9.11
CA LEU A 54 -5.42 10.39 9.14
C LEU A 54 -4.89 9.90 7.80
N GLU A 55 -5.56 8.95 7.14
CA GLU A 55 -5.20 8.49 5.80
C GLU A 55 -5.26 9.62 4.77
N GLU A 56 -6.32 10.44 4.80
CA GLU A 56 -6.45 11.61 3.92
C GLU A 56 -5.33 12.63 4.15
N ARG A 57 -5.00 12.92 5.42
CA ARG A 57 -3.90 13.83 5.77
C ARG A 57 -2.56 13.28 5.31
N MET A 58 -2.31 11.99 5.49
CA MET A 58 -1.09 11.34 5.03
C MET A 58 -0.97 11.43 3.51
N SER A 59 -2.05 11.16 2.78
CA SER A 59 -2.08 11.24 1.32
C SER A 59 -1.74 12.63 0.79
N LYS A 60 -2.24 13.68 1.45
CA LYS A 60 -1.90 15.09 1.12
C LYS A 60 -0.41 15.37 1.32
N ILE A 61 0.17 14.91 2.42
CA ILE A 61 1.61 15.08 2.70
C ILE A 61 2.45 14.36 1.64
N GLU A 62 2.13 13.11 1.33
CA GLU A 62 2.81 12.34 0.28
C GLU A 62 2.77 13.06 -1.08
N GLN A 63 1.62 13.64 -1.42
CA GLN A 63 1.48 14.41 -2.65
C GLN A 63 2.38 15.66 -2.64
N SER A 64 2.35 16.46 -1.57
CA SER A 64 3.20 17.66 -1.46
C SER A 64 4.69 17.32 -1.51
N VAL A 65 5.11 16.24 -0.85
CA VAL A 65 6.50 15.76 -0.92
C VAL A 65 6.85 15.32 -2.33
N GLY A 66 5.95 14.63 -3.03
CA GLY A 66 6.12 14.25 -4.43
C GLY A 66 6.29 15.45 -5.36
N GLU A 67 5.50 16.51 -5.16
CA GLU A 67 5.61 17.77 -5.90
C GLU A 67 6.96 18.46 -5.64
N VAL A 68 7.41 18.55 -4.39
CA VAL A 68 8.73 19.09 -4.04
C VAL A 68 9.85 18.29 -4.72
N ARG A 69 9.78 16.95 -4.67
CA ARG A 69 10.77 16.08 -5.35
C ARG A 69 10.76 16.30 -6.86
N LYS A 70 9.59 16.47 -7.48
CA LYS A 70 9.48 16.78 -8.91
C LYS A 70 10.16 18.11 -9.24
N TYR A 71 9.85 19.19 -8.51
CA TYR A 71 10.45 20.50 -8.78
C TYR A 71 11.97 20.49 -8.58
N LEU A 72 12.45 19.81 -7.55
CA LEU A 72 13.90 19.68 -7.34
C LEU A 72 14.58 18.87 -8.46
N ALA A 73 13.89 17.88 -9.03
CA ALA A 73 14.40 17.09 -10.17
C ALA A 73 14.39 17.90 -11.47
N ASP A 74 13.32 18.67 -11.71
CA ASP A 74 13.19 19.58 -12.88
C ASP A 74 14.25 20.69 -12.86
N LEU A 75 14.67 21.13 -11.66
CA LEU A 75 15.72 22.13 -11.48
C LEU A 75 17.14 21.56 -11.48
N GLU A 76 17.30 20.23 -11.63
CA GLU A 76 18.58 19.52 -11.45
C GLU A 76 19.26 19.76 -10.07
N LEU A 77 18.56 20.43 -9.14
CA LEU A 77 19.01 20.77 -7.78
C LEU A 77 18.84 19.62 -6.80
N LEU A 78 18.02 18.63 -7.15
CA LEU A 78 18.26 17.27 -6.69
C LEU A 78 19.56 16.80 -7.35
N THR A 79 20.70 17.28 -6.83
CA THR A 79 21.91 16.48 -6.79
C THR A 79 21.53 15.26 -5.97
N TYR A 80 20.98 14.25 -6.66
CA TYR A 80 20.44 13.02 -6.13
C TYR A 80 21.35 12.57 -5.00
N GLN A 81 20.88 12.68 -3.75
CA GLN A 81 21.49 11.88 -2.69
C GLN A 81 21.38 10.45 -3.20
N HIS A 82 22.54 9.88 -3.50
CA HIS A 82 22.79 8.51 -3.93
C HIS A 82 22.26 7.52 -2.87
N GLY A 83 20.95 7.49 -2.66
CA GLY A 83 20.25 6.42 -1.98
C GLY A 83 19.70 5.53 -3.09
N ARG A 84 20.44 4.46 -3.41
CA ARG A 84 20.06 3.44 -4.39
C ARG A 84 18.59 3.07 -4.22
N ILE A 85 17.76 3.35 -5.23
CA ILE A 85 16.35 2.99 -5.16
C ILE A 85 16.28 1.49 -5.42
N ASN A 86 15.87 0.71 -4.41
CA ASN A 86 15.56 -0.70 -4.62
C ASN A 86 14.26 -0.82 -5.43
N PRO A 87 14.29 -1.29 -6.70
CA PRO A 87 13.09 -1.39 -7.54
C PRO A 87 12.01 -2.31 -6.98
N HIS A 88 12.38 -3.27 -6.13
CA HIS A 88 11.44 -4.18 -5.48
C HIS A 88 10.49 -3.49 -4.50
N THR A 89 10.81 -2.27 -4.05
CA THR A 89 9.91 -1.49 -3.17
C THR A 89 8.57 -1.16 -3.82
N PHE A 90 8.46 -1.25 -5.15
CA PHE A 90 7.22 -1.00 -5.89
C PHE A 90 6.47 -2.28 -6.26
N CYS A 91 7.00 -3.45 -5.90
CA CYS A 91 6.38 -4.73 -6.19
C CYS A 91 5.34 -5.08 -5.12
N ILE A 92 4.19 -5.59 -5.56
CA ILE A 92 3.09 -5.96 -4.65
C ILE A 92 3.07 -7.47 -4.43
N ASP A 93 3.36 -8.22 -5.47
CA ASP A 93 3.34 -9.68 -5.47
C ASP A 93 4.51 -10.26 -6.27
N GLU A 94 4.58 -11.58 -6.31
CA GLU A 94 5.63 -12.35 -6.98
C GLU A 94 5.75 -12.01 -8.48
N THR A 95 4.63 -11.72 -9.15
CA THR A 95 4.65 -11.36 -10.57
C THR A 95 5.37 -10.03 -10.78
N ASP A 96 5.13 -9.05 -9.91
CA ASP A 96 5.84 -7.77 -9.98
C ASP A 96 7.35 -7.95 -9.72
N HIS A 97 7.73 -8.81 -8.77
CA HIS A 97 9.14 -9.16 -8.50
C HIS A 97 9.80 -9.76 -9.72
N GLN A 98 9.18 -10.78 -10.34
CA GLN A 98 9.71 -11.43 -11.55
C GLN A 98 9.88 -10.45 -12.73
N ILE A 99 8.93 -9.51 -12.92
CA ILE A 99 9.05 -8.48 -13.96
C ILE A 99 10.25 -7.57 -13.69
N VAL A 100 10.41 -7.13 -12.44
CA VAL A 100 11.50 -6.25 -12.03
C VAL A 100 12.85 -6.96 -12.13
N ASP A 101 12.96 -8.20 -11.67
CA ASP A 101 14.18 -9.01 -11.78
C ASP A 101 14.61 -9.20 -13.23
N TYR A 102 13.66 -9.50 -14.12
CA TYR A 102 13.94 -9.63 -15.55
C TYR A 102 14.49 -8.32 -16.11
N LEU A 103 13.89 -7.18 -15.77
CA LEU A 103 14.32 -5.87 -16.26
C LEU A 103 15.65 -5.41 -15.66
N LEU A 104 15.95 -5.79 -14.41
CA LEU A 104 17.26 -5.57 -13.78
C LEU A 104 18.35 -6.37 -14.49
N HIS A 105 18.06 -7.62 -14.85
CA HIS A 105 19.04 -8.50 -15.46
C HIS A 105 19.28 -8.18 -16.94
N TYR A 106 18.21 -7.98 -17.72
CA TYR A 106 18.27 -7.81 -19.17
C TYR A 106 18.18 -6.35 -19.64
N LYS A 107 18.00 -5.40 -18.71
CA LYS A 107 17.94 -3.93 -18.94
C LYS A 107 16.76 -3.46 -19.79
N GLY A 108 16.04 -4.35 -20.46
CA GLY A 108 14.79 -4.04 -21.13
C GLY A 108 14.09 -5.27 -21.72
N ALA A 109 12.77 -5.18 -21.88
CA ALA A 109 11.93 -6.27 -22.34
C ALA A 109 10.67 -5.78 -23.05
N THR A 110 10.20 -6.53 -24.03
CA THR A 110 8.86 -6.31 -24.59
C THR A 110 7.80 -6.90 -23.67
N THR A 111 6.57 -6.38 -23.71
CA THR A 111 5.46 -6.96 -22.92
C THR A 111 5.20 -8.45 -23.24
N PRO A 112 5.30 -8.91 -24.50
CA PRO A 112 5.27 -10.34 -24.82
C PRO A 112 6.36 -11.17 -24.14
N GLU A 113 7.62 -10.72 -24.14
CA GLU A 113 8.74 -11.44 -23.50
C GLU A 113 8.50 -11.61 -22.00
N LEU A 114 8.05 -10.55 -21.33
CA LEU A 114 7.73 -10.58 -19.90
C LEU A 114 6.54 -11.50 -19.59
N ALA A 115 5.53 -11.54 -20.46
CA ALA A 115 4.39 -12.43 -20.31
C ALA A 115 4.79 -13.90 -20.43
N GLU A 116 5.68 -14.21 -21.38
CA GLU A 116 6.24 -15.56 -21.55
C GLU A 116 7.09 -15.97 -20.33
N TYR A 117 7.96 -15.08 -19.86
CA TYR A 117 8.81 -15.32 -18.70
C TYR A 117 8.02 -15.55 -17.40
N THR A 118 7.05 -14.67 -17.12
CA THR A 118 6.21 -14.76 -15.92
C THR A 118 5.14 -15.84 -16.02
N LYS A 119 4.98 -16.49 -17.19
CA LYS A 119 3.89 -17.44 -17.49
C LYS A 119 2.51 -16.85 -17.23
N THR A 120 2.32 -15.57 -17.52
CA THR A 120 1.05 -14.84 -17.37
C THR A 120 0.60 -14.21 -18.68
N ASN A 121 -0.53 -13.49 -18.67
CA ASN A 121 -1.05 -12.83 -19.86
C ASN A 121 -0.48 -11.41 -20.06
N ARG A 122 -0.36 -10.98 -21.32
CA ARG A 122 0.22 -9.68 -21.71
C ARG A 122 -0.50 -8.48 -21.11
N TRP A 123 -1.83 -8.57 -20.92
CA TRP A 123 -2.63 -7.48 -20.37
C TRP A 123 -2.30 -7.23 -18.89
N LEU A 124 -2.15 -8.30 -18.10
CA LEU A 124 -1.75 -8.22 -16.70
C LEU A 124 -0.36 -7.58 -16.58
N VAL A 125 0.62 -8.09 -17.34
CA VAL A 125 1.99 -7.55 -17.35
C VAL A 125 2.01 -6.07 -17.72
N LEU A 126 1.27 -5.66 -18.75
CA LEU A 126 1.16 -4.26 -19.15
C LEU A 126 0.62 -3.38 -18.01
N ASN A 127 -0.40 -3.86 -17.31
CA ASN A 127 -0.98 -3.13 -16.18
C ASN A 127 -0.02 -3.03 -15.00
N ARG A 128 0.75 -4.09 -14.71
CA ARG A 128 1.80 -4.08 -13.68
C ARG A 128 2.90 -3.08 -14.00
N LEU A 129 3.45 -3.11 -15.21
CA LEU A 129 4.46 -2.17 -15.69
C LEU A 129 3.98 -0.71 -15.57
N ARG A 130 2.76 -0.42 -16.04
CA ARG A 130 2.15 0.92 -15.92
C ARG A 130 1.93 1.34 -14.46
N LYS A 131 1.68 0.39 -13.56
CA LYS A 131 1.51 0.68 -12.12
C LYS A 131 2.86 1.04 -11.51
N ILE A 132 3.89 0.22 -11.71
CA ILE A 132 5.26 0.46 -11.23
C ILE A 132 5.81 1.79 -11.79
N GLN A 133 5.60 2.07 -13.08
CA GLN A 133 5.99 3.34 -13.70
C GLN A 133 5.33 4.54 -13.00
N ARG A 134 4.03 4.47 -12.72
CA ARG A 134 3.26 5.56 -12.11
C ARG A 134 3.62 5.75 -10.64
N SER A 135 3.73 4.67 -9.86
CA SER A 135 4.06 4.74 -8.43
C SER A 135 5.46 5.30 -8.20
N SER A 136 6.44 4.83 -8.97
CA SER A 136 7.82 5.34 -8.90
C SER A 136 7.92 6.81 -9.27
N LYS A 137 7.25 7.23 -10.34
CA LYS A 137 7.18 8.66 -10.72
C LYS A 137 6.56 9.52 -9.63
N LYS A 138 5.49 9.05 -8.99
CA LYS A 138 4.82 9.78 -7.90
C LYS A 138 5.76 9.94 -6.69
N GLN A 139 6.48 8.89 -6.33
CA GLN A 139 7.31 8.89 -5.13
C GLN A 139 8.66 9.58 -5.33
N PHE A 140 9.29 9.45 -6.50
CA PHE A 140 10.67 9.91 -6.73
C PHE A 140 10.81 10.96 -7.83
N GLY A 141 9.70 11.40 -8.46
CA GLY A 141 9.72 12.37 -9.57
C GLY A 141 10.08 11.76 -10.92
N LYS A 142 10.87 10.67 -10.94
CA LYS A 142 11.24 9.89 -12.14
C LYS A 142 10.73 8.45 -12.06
N SER A 143 10.44 7.87 -13.22
CA SER A 143 10.01 6.46 -13.31
C SER A 143 11.23 5.53 -13.30
N ILE A 144 11.15 4.43 -12.53
CA ILE A 144 12.20 3.40 -12.54
C ILE A 144 12.12 2.48 -13.77
N ILE A 145 10.95 2.40 -14.40
CA ILE A 145 10.73 1.65 -15.63
C ILE A 145 9.97 2.56 -16.59
N GLU A 146 10.43 2.64 -17.84
CA GLU A 146 9.84 3.49 -18.87
C GLU A 146 9.56 2.73 -20.16
N TYR A 147 8.44 3.06 -20.79
CA TYR A 147 8.09 2.55 -22.11
C TYR A 147 8.72 3.42 -23.20
N TYR A 148 9.42 2.77 -24.14
CA TYR A 148 9.96 3.41 -25.32
C TYR A 148 9.33 2.82 -26.58
N ALA A 149 8.63 3.67 -27.34
CA ALA A 149 7.90 3.26 -28.54
C ALA A 149 8.81 3.01 -29.76
N GLY A 150 10.03 3.54 -29.75
CA GLY A 150 11.02 3.35 -30.80
C GLY A 150 11.74 2.01 -30.71
N GLU A 151 12.86 1.91 -31.42
CA GLU A 151 13.78 0.77 -31.36
C GLU A 151 14.99 1.12 -30.49
N LYS A 152 15.28 0.27 -29.50
CA LYS A 152 16.46 0.39 -28.62
C LYS A 152 16.99 -1.01 -28.36
N SER A 153 18.31 -1.21 -28.51
CA SER A 153 18.99 -2.51 -28.35
C SER A 153 18.29 -3.69 -29.05
N GLY A 154 17.82 -3.48 -30.28
CA GLY A 154 17.13 -4.50 -31.10
C GLY A 154 15.69 -4.82 -30.67
N LYS A 155 15.14 -4.13 -29.65
CA LYS A 155 13.74 -4.29 -29.20
C LYS A 155 12.92 -3.06 -29.58
N LYS A 156 11.77 -3.29 -30.22
CA LYS A 156 10.78 -2.24 -30.56
C LYS A 156 9.68 -2.21 -29.51
N LYS A 157 9.20 -1.01 -29.15
CA LYS A 157 8.03 -0.87 -28.25
C LYS A 157 8.22 -1.63 -26.92
N ALA A 158 9.33 -1.36 -26.24
CA ALA A 158 9.79 -2.11 -25.08
C ALA A 158 9.81 -1.26 -23.81
N TRP A 159 9.92 -1.93 -22.67
CA TRP A 159 10.06 -1.36 -21.35
C TRP A 159 11.52 -1.45 -20.91
N TRP A 160 12.03 -0.38 -20.31
CA TRP A 160 13.43 -0.23 -19.95
C TRP A 160 13.56 0.20 -18.52
N ILE A 161 14.56 -0.35 -17.83
CA ILE A 161 14.90 0.08 -16.49
C ILE A 161 15.74 1.37 -16.56
N ASN A 162 15.49 2.30 -15.64
CA ASN A 162 16.26 3.53 -15.57
C ASN A 162 17.51 3.30 -14.71
N GLU A 163 18.64 3.01 -15.37
CA GLU A 163 19.90 2.65 -14.71
C GLU A 163 20.45 3.78 -13.83
N GLU A 164 20.21 5.04 -14.19
CA GLU A 164 20.63 6.21 -13.40
C GLU A 164 20.01 6.25 -12.00
N LEU A 165 18.88 5.55 -11.80
CA LEU A 165 18.18 5.48 -10.52
C LEU A 165 18.62 4.30 -9.65
N ILE A 166 19.38 3.35 -10.21
CA ILE A 166 19.56 2.00 -9.65
C ILE A 166 21.04 1.64 -9.43
N GLN A 167 22.00 2.26 -10.13
CA GLN A 167 23.47 2.10 -9.94
C GLN A 167 24.10 3.44 -9.50
N GLU A 168 25.17 3.57 -8.70
CA GLU A 168 26.22 2.62 -8.26
C GLU A 168 26.21 2.31 -6.76
#